data_AF-A0A917JY74-F1
#
_entry.id   AF-A0A917JY74-F1
#
_cell.length_a   1.000
_cell.length_b   1.000
_cell.length_c   1.000
_cell.angle_alpha   90.00
_cell.angle_beta   90.00
_cell.angle_gamma   90.00
#
_symmetry.space_group_name_H-M   'P 1'
#
loop_
_entity.id
_entity.type
_entity.pdbx_description
1 polymer ?
#
loop_
_entity_poly.entity_id
_entity_poly.type
_entity_poly.pdbx_seq_one_letter_code
_entity_poly.pdbx_strand_id
1 'polypeptide(L)' 'MGSIFFSEFMGTTLLLLLGLGVGANVSLAGAKGKGGGWLLVNFGWGLAVFAGVYAAAPPERI' A
#
# COMPACT_ATOMS: atom_id res chain seq x y z
N MET A 1 -12.61 2.35 -21.06
CA MET A 1 -13.21 2.08 -19.73
C MET A 1 -12.55 0.91 -19.01
N GLY A 2 -12.47 -0.31 -19.58
CA GLY A 2 -11.95 -1.48 -18.87
C GLY A 2 -10.51 -1.35 -18.36
N SER A 3 -9.60 -0.79 -19.15
CA SER A 3 -8.20 -0.56 -18.76
C SER A 3 -8.05 0.43 -17.61
N ILE A 4 -8.87 1.49 -17.59
CA ILE A 4 -8.87 2.53 -16.55
C ILE A 4 -9.34 1.93 -15.22
N PHE A 5 -10.45 1.18 -15.26
CA PHE A 5 -10.98 0.50 -14.07
C PHE A 5 -9.98 -0.52 -13.52
N PHE A 6 -9.32 -1.30 -14.38
CA PHE A 6 -8.32 -2.26 -13.95
C PHE A 6 -7.09 -1.58 -13.34
N SER A 7 -6.66 -0.43 -13.87
CA SER A 7 -5.57 0.37 -13.32
C SER A 7 -5.87 0.88 -11.90
N GLU A 8 -7.07 1.44 -11.69
CA GLU A 8 -7.49 1.90 -10.36
C GLU A 8 -7.69 0.75 -9.37
N PHE A 9 -8.22 -0.39 -9.84
CA PHE A 9 -8.38 -1.58 -9.02
C PHE A 9 -7.03 -2.12 -8.55
N MET A 10 -6.04 -2.19 -9.44
CA MET A 10 -4.69 -2.65 -9.11
C MET A 10 -4.00 -1.69 -8.13
N GLY A 11 -4.07 -0.38 -8.37
CA GLY A 11 -3.52 0.63 -7.47
C GLY A 11 -4.12 0.57 -6.07
N THR A 12 -5.45 0.44 -5.98
CA THR A 12 -6.17 0.33 -4.71
C THR A 12 -5.84 -0.97 -3.98
N THR A 13 -5.77 -2.08 -4.71
CA THR A 13 -5.40 -3.39 -4.13
C THR A 13 -4.00 -3.34 -3.53
N LEU A 14 -3.03 -2.73 -4.21
CA LEU A 14 -1.66 -2.57 -3.69
C LEU A 14 -1.62 -1.69 -2.44
N LEU A 15 -2.33 -0.56 -2.47
CA LEU A 15 -2.43 0.36 -1.34
C LEU A 15 -3.00 -0.34 -0.11
N LEU A 16 -4.10 -1.09 -0.27
CA LEU A 16 -4.73 -1.82 0.82
C LEU A 16 -3.85 -2.96 1.32
N LEU A 17 -3.28 -3.77 0.42
CA LEU A 17 -2.48 -4.93 0.81
C LEU A 17 -1.23 -4.52 1.60
N LEU A 18 -0.53 -3.49 1.15
CA LEU A 18 0.68 -2.99 1.82
C LEU A 18 0.33 -2.15 3.07
N GLY A 19 -0.64 -1.24 2.98
CA GLY A 19 -1.04 -0.38 4.10
C GLY A 19 -1.65 -1.16 5.26
N LEU A 20 -2.61 -2.05 4.97
CA LEU A 20 -3.19 -2.93 5.98
C LEU A 20 -2.18 -3.98 6.45
N GLY A 21 -1.25 -4.42 5.60
CA GLY A 21 -0.14 -5.30 5.99
C GLY A 21 0.77 -4.67 7.06
N VAL A 22 1.10 -3.39 6.93
CA VAL A 22 1.85 -2.64 7.95
C VAL A 22 1.03 -2.51 9.24
N GLY A 23 -0.26 -2.20 9.13
CA GLY A 23 -1.18 -2.15 10.26
C GLY A 23 -1.28 -3.49 11.02
N ALA A 24 -1.37 -4.59 10.28
CA ALA A 24 -1.36 -5.94 10.83
C ALA A 24 -0.02 -6.26 11.50
N ASN A 25 1.11 -5.87 10.89
CA ASN A 25 2.43 -6.10 11.45
C ASN A 25 2.66 -5.36 12.78
N VAL A 26 2.03 -4.21 13.00
CA VAL A 26 2.16 -3.46 14.27
C VAL A 26 1.15 -3.86 15.35
N SER A 27 -0.02 -4.35 14.96
CA SER A 27 -1.11 -4.67 15.88
C SER A 27 -1.11 -6.14 16.33
N LEU A 28 -0.74 -7.07 15.43
CA LEU A 28 -0.90 -8.50 15.66
C LEU A 28 0.11 -9.07 16.67
N ALA A 29 -0.39 -9.80 17.67
CA ALA A 29 0.46 -10.51 18.63
C ALA A 29 1.37 -11.53 17.94
N GLY A 30 2.67 -11.48 18.24
CA GLY A 30 3.67 -12.35 17.62
C GLY A 30 4.26 -11.82 16.30
N ALA A 31 3.74 -10.72 15.75
CA ALA A 31 4.38 -10.04 14.62
C ALA A 31 5.67 -9.35 15.07
N LYS A 32 6.72 -9.43 14.23
CA LYS A 32 8.03 -8.84 14.53
C LYS A 32 8.00 -7.31 14.64
N GLY A 33 6.99 -6.66 14.05
CA GLY A 33 6.78 -5.21 14.14
C GLY A 33 5.81 -4.79 15.25
N LYS A 34 5.40 -5.69 16.15
CA LYS A 34 4.40 -5.36 17.18
C LYS A 34 4.86 -4.20 18.06
N GLY A 35 3.98 -3.22 18.25
CA GLY A 35 4.32 -1.97 18.95
C GLY A 35 5.15 -1.00 18.11
N GLY A 36 5.20 -1.20 16.79
CA GLY A 36 5.84 -0.28 15.86
C GLY A 36 5.30 1.14 16.03
N GLY A 37 6.21 2.08 16.28
CA GLY A 37 5.86 3.47 16.55
C GLY A 37 5.34 4.21 15.31
N TRP A 38 4.97 5.47 15.54
CA TRP A 38 4.41 6.36 14.53
C TRP A 38 5.21 6.40 13.23
N LEU A 39 6.55 6.40 13.30
CA LEU A 39 7.41 6.44 12.12
C LEU A 39 7.21 5.23 11.19
N LEU A 40 7.13 4.01 11.75
CA LEU A 40 7.00 2.78 10.96
C LEU A 40 5.68 2.76 10.19
N VAL A 41 4.59 3.20 10.84
CA VAL A 41 3.26 3.26 10.24
C VAL A 41 3.23 4.28 9.11
N ASN A 42 3.74 5.50 9.34
CA ASN A 42 3.73 6.55 8.31
C ASN A 42 4.61 6.18 7.11
N PHE A 43 5.81 5.65 7.33
CA PHE A 43 6.66 5.20 6.23
C PHE A 43 6.04 4.05 5.46
N GLY A 44 5.47 3.07 6.16
CA GLY A 44 4.81 1.93 5.54
C GLY A 44 3.62 2.33 4.66
N TRP A 45 2.78 3.24 5.15
CA TRP A 45 1.66 3.79 4.37
C TRP A 45 2.14 4.69 3.21
N GLY A 46 3.18 5.50 3.41
CA GLY A 46 3.76 6.32 2.34
C GLY A 46 4.30 5.49 1.17
N LEU A 47 4.98 4.38 1.47
CA LEU A 47 5.45 3.43 0.45
C LEU A 47 4.29 2.68 -0.22
N ALA A 48 3.24 2.33 0.52
CA ALA A 48 2.04 1.70 -0.03
C ALA A 48 1.34 2.62 -1.05
N VAL A 49 1.24 3.92 -0.75
CA VAL A 49 0.69 4.92 -1.68
C VAL A 49 1.57 5.06 -2.91
N PHE A 50 2.90 5.18 -2.74
CA PHE A 50 3.83 5.29 -3.86
C PHE A 50 3.69 4.08 -4.82
N ALA A 51 3.68 2.87 -4.27
CA ALA A 51 3.53 1.65 -5.05
C ALA A 51 2.14 1.57 -5.73
N GLY A 52 1.08 2.01 -5.06
CA GLY A 52 -0.28 2.09 -5.63
C GLY A 52 -0.38 3.08 -6.79
N VAL A 53 0.24 4.25 -6.69
CA VAL A 53 0.29 5.25 -7.78
C VAL A 53 1.07 4.71 -8.96
N TYR A 54 2.23 4.07 -8.72
CA TYR A 54 3.03 3.48 -9.79
C TYR A 54 2.27 2.35 -10.51
N ALA A 55 1.53 1.53 -9.78
CA ALA A 55 0.71 0.46 -10.36
C ALA A 55 -0.53 0.98 -11.12
N ALA A 56 -1.07 2.14 -10.73
CA ALA A 56 -2.19 2.78 -11.40
C ALA A 56 -1.78 3.70 -12.57
N ALA A 57 -0.47 3.94 -12.75
CA ALA A 57 0.03 4.83 -13.79
C ALA A 57 -0.13 4.19 -15.18
N PRO A 58 -0.76 4.88 -16.14
CA PRO A 58 -0.85 4.39 -17.50
C PRO A 58 0.53 4.46 -18.18
N PRO A 59 0.85 3.52 -19.08
CA PRO A 59 2.19 3.36 -19.67
C PRO A 59 2.65 4.55 -20.53
N GLU A 60 1.76 5.47 -20.90
CA GLU A 60 2.09 6.70 -21.62
C GLU A 60 2.52 7.88 -20.71
N ARG A 61 2.49 7.69 -19.39
CA ARG A 61 2.76 8.72 -18.37
C ARG A 61 4.03 8.46 -17.56
N ILE A 62 4.77 7.39 -17.88
CA ILE A 62 6.08 7.01 -17.33
C ILE A 62 7.15 7.09 -18.42
#